data_AF-A0A1B2HTZ5-F1
#
_entry.id   AF-A0A1B2HTZ5-F1
#
_cell.length_a   1.000
_cell.length_b   1.000
_cell.length_c   1.000
_cell.angle_alpha   90.00
_cell.angle_beta   90.00
_cell.angle_gamma   90.00
#
_symmetry.space_group_name_H-M   'P 1'
#
loop_
_entity.id
_entity.type
_entity.pdbx_description
1 polymer ?
#
loop_
_entity_poly.entity_id
_entity_poly.type
_entity_poly.pdbx_seq_one_letter_code
_entity_poly.pdbx_strand_id
1 'polypeptide(L)'
;MMRAPVDRERGRHDSSPAVCRTDGFRTVNDECGALLYGMPAMEKVVFDHPDCDPAYEFRISSPGMAAVEGYGRITDYRTGEVISTWIDGYGIWARRAFASRVDQVVVHELLPAPGRTVDTTLSVGTALDGVPFTSRATVSNGSGYLNLRGSSPSPGGVLGCEGVTRVVAFDGTISASGATLVVIGATRLLLLTKLDRYGSPTGWVHQALRTALAGLEADYTTLFARHRDATGSGGDDTRP
;
A
#
# COMPACT_ATOMS: atom_id res chain seq x y z
N MET A 1 7.33 -12.71 29.16
CA MET A 1 8.04 -12.27 27.94
C MET A 1 8.30 -10.79 28.06
N MET A 2 9.56 -10.39 27.97
CA MET A 2 10.01 -9.00 28.13
C MET A 2 9.74 -8.28 26.81
N ARG A 3 8.88 -7.24 26.81
CA ARG A 3 8.71 -6.35 25.66
C ARG A 3 10.07 -5.72 25.33
N ALA A 4 10.50 -5.75 24.08
CA ALA A 4 11.63 -4.94 23.64
C ALA A 4 11.33 -3.46 23.95
N PRO A 5 12.30 -2.67 24.45
CA PRO A 5 12.07 -1.25 24.69
C PRO A 5 11.80 -0.58 23.33
N VAL A 6 10.64 0.05 23.20
CA VAL A 6 10.35 0.89 22.03
C VAL A 6 11.17 2.16 22.19
N ASP A 7 12.24 2.26 21.40
CA ASP A 7 13.06 3.47 21.31
C ASP A 7 12.21 4.59 20.70
N ARG A 8 11.67 5.46 21.56
CA ARG A 8 10.76 6.55 21.19
C ARG A 8 11.43 7.61 20.32
N GLU A 9 12.76 7.60 20.18
CA GLU A 9 13.50 8.53 19.32
C GLU A 9 13.58 8.05 17.86
N ARG A 10 13.19 6.80 17.55
CA ARG A 10 13.32 6.21 16.20
C ARG A 10 12.10 6.38 15.29
N GLY A 11 10.97 6.85 15.81
CA GLY A 11 9.74 6.85 15.04
C GLY A 11 8.47 7.25 15.79
N ARG A 12 7.40 7.49 15.04
CA ARG A 12 6.04 7.59 15.60
C ARG A 12 5.53 6.19 15.89
N HIS A 13 5.00 5.95 17.08
CA HIS A 13 4.38 4.67 17.43
C HIS A 13 2.97 4.86 18.00
N ASP A 14 2.13 3.85 17.85
CA ASP A 14 0.77 3.82 18.39
C ASP A 14 0.37 2.36 18.68
N SER A 15 -0.44 2.15 19.71
CA SER A 15 -1.01 0.84 20.06
C SER A 15 -2.46 0.69 19.63
N SER A 16 -2.96 1.59 18.77
CA SER A 16 -4.29 1.51 18.18
C SER A 16 -4.25 1.83 16.69
N PRO A 17 -5.13 1.21 15.87
CA PRO A 17 -5.34 1.63 14.49
C PRO A 17 -5.83 3.07 14.41
N ALA A 18 -5.57 3.73 13.29
CA ALA A 18 -6.13 5.05 13.02
C ALA A 18 -7.65 4.99 12.90
N VAL A 19 -8.34 5.95 13.51
CA VAL A 19 -9.78 6.17 13.31
C VAL A 19 -10.06 7.32 12.36
N CYS A 20 -9.06 8.17 12.09
CA CYS A 20 -9.17 9.30 11.17
C CYS A 20 -7.85 9.61 10.45
N ARG A 21 -7.87 10.53 9.48
CA ARG A 21 -6.72 10.85 8.62
C ARG A 21 -5.49 11.31 9.41
N THR A 22 -5.66 12.07 10.48
CA THR A 22 -4.55 12.59 11.30
C THR A 22 -3.84 11.50 12.11
N ASP A 23 -4.52 10.38 12.35
CA ASP A 23 -3.95 9.24 13.07
C ASP A 23 -3.23 8.29 12.11
N GLY A 24 -3.45 8.40 10.81
CA GLY A 24 -2.80 7.56 9.81
C GLY A 24 -1.27 7.70 9.82
N PHE A 25 -0.58 6.61 9.52
CA PHE A 25 0.88 6.60 9.38
C PHE A 25 1.21 6.71 7.90
N ARG A 26 2.15 7.60 7.57
CA ARG A 26 2.40 8.02 6.20
C ARG A 26 3.77 7.55 5.73
N THR A 27 3.82 7.08 4.48
CA THR A 27 5.04 6.91 3.70
C THR A 27 4.87 7.64 2.36
N VAL A 28 5.93 8.24 1.84
CA VAL A 28 5.90 9.09 0.62
C VAL A 28 7.17 8.90 -0.19
N ASN A 29 7.03 8.99 -1.51
CA ASN A 29 8.14 9.26 -2.42
C ASN A 29 7.89 10.60 -3.12
N ASP A 30 8.68 10.91 -4.16
CA ASP A 30 8.59 12.20 -4.86
C ASP A 30 7.30 12.35 -5.70
N GLU A 31 6.60 11.26 -6.01
CA GLU A 31 5.41 11.25 -6.88
C GLU A 31 4.11 11.00 -6.12
N CYS A 32 4.14 10.13 -5.11
CA CYS A 32 2.97 9.53 -4.48
C CYS A 32 3.19 9.28 -2.98
N GLY A 33 2.10 9.25 -2.23
CA GLY A 33 2.10 8.83 -0.84
C GLY A 33 1.06 7.77 -0.54
N ALA A 34 1.24 7.14 0.62
CA ALA A 34 0.28 6.22 1.21
C ALA A 34 0.09 6.54 2.68
N LEU A 35 -1.17 6.70 3.07
CA LEU A 35 -1.59 6.86 4.45
C LEU A 35 -2.28 5.58 4.92
N LEU A 36 -1.61 4.86 5.82
CA LEU A 36 -2.04 3.56 6.35
C LEU A 36 -2.81 3.75 7.67
N TYR A 37 -3.97 3.10 7.76
CA TYR A 37 -4.80 3.14 8.97
C TYR A 37 -4.43 2.01 9.94
N GLY A 38 -3.95 0.88 9.42
CA GLY A 38 -3.39 -0.21 10.21
C GLY A 38 -4.43 -1.13 10.87
N MET A 39 -5.71 -1.13 10.45
CA MET A 39 -6.74 -1.96 11.07
C MET A 39 -6.59 -3.44 10.63
N PRO A 40 -6.36 -4.40 11.55
CA PRO A 40 -6.08 -5.80 11.21
C PRO A 40 -7.15 -6.46 10.31
N ALA A 41 -8.42 -6.38 10.67
CA ALA A 41 -9.51 -7.02 9.90
C ALA A 41 -9.91 -6.28 8.61
N MET A 42 -9.65 -4.97 8.53
CA MET A 42 -10.17 -4.11 7.46
C MET A 42 -9.22 -2.94 7.20
N GLU A 43 -8.08 -3.22 6.56
CA GLU A 43 -7.11 -2.16 6.27
C GLU A 43 -7.73 -1.11 5.37
N LYS A 44 -7.42 0.15 5.65
CA LYS A 44 -7.65 1.28 4.76
C LYS A 44 -6.32 1.93 4.45
N VAL A 45 -5.97 1.99 3.17
CA VAL A 45 -4.84 2.81 2.70
C VAL A 45 -5.40 3.89 1.80
N VAL A 46 -5.10 5.15 2.10
CA VAL A 46 -5.42 6.28 1.21
C VAL A 46 -4.15 6.64 0.46
N PHE A 47 -4.18 6.51 -0.85
CA PHE A 47 -3.11 6.97 -1.73
C PHE A 47 -3.35 8.40 -2.15
N ASP A 48 -2.31 9.23 -2.06
CA ASP A 48 -2.32 10.61 -2.51
C ASP A 48 -1.27 10.86 -3.58
N HIS A 49 -1.60 11.80 -4.46
CA HIS A 49 -0.74 12.33 -5.49
C HIS A 49 -0.97 13.85 -5.52
N PRO A 50 0.07 14.70 -5.69
CA PRO A 50 -0.06 16.16 -5.57
C PRO A 50 -1.18 16.77 -6.44
N ASP A 51 -1.37 16.23 -7.64
CA ASP A 51 -2.37 16.70 -8.60
C ASP A 51 -3.70 15.92 -8.54
N CYS A 52 -3.78 14.88 -7.70
CA CYS A 52 -4.92 13.97 -7.56
C CYS A 52 -5.08 13.60 -6.07
N ASP A 53 -5.76 14.43 -5.27
CA ASP A 53 -5.99 14.17 -3.84
C ASP A 53 -7.48 14.05 -3.47
N PRO A 54 -7.90 12.94 -2.82
CA PRO A 54 -7.21 11.66 -2.75
C PRO A 54 -7.30 10.95 -4.09
N ALA A 55 -6.19 10.35 -4.51
CA ALA A 55 -6.16 9.65 -5.78
C ALA A 55 -7.02 8.39 -5.72
N TYR A 56 -6.85 7.54 -4.70
CA TYR A 56 -7.79 6.48 -4.37
C TYR A 56 -7.56 5.83 -3.00
N GLU A 57 -8.58 5.12 -2.53
CA GLU A 57 -8.58 4.28 -1.33
C GLU A 57 -8.45 2.80 -1.71
N PHE A 58 -7.61 2.08 -0.97
CA PHE A 58 -7.45 0.63 -1.08
C PHE A 58 -7.88 -0.05 0.22
N ARG A 59 -8.60 -1.17 0.08
CA ARG A 59 -9.13 -1.94 1.20
C ARG A 59 -8.61 -3.37 1.18
N ILE A 60 -8.21 -3.85 2.35
CA ILE A 60 -7.86 -5.25 2.62
C ILE A 60 -8.84 -5.79 3.65
N SER A 61 -9.80 -6.59 3.21
CA SER A 61 -10.73 -7.27 4.09
C SER A 61 -10.17 -8.65 4.43
N SER A 62 -9.83 -8.88 5.70
CA SER A 62 -9.27 -10.13 6.21
C SER A 62 -10.25 -10.75 7.23
N PRO A 63 -11.36 -11.36 6.75
CA PRO A 63 -12.37 -11.94 7.62
C PRO A 63 -11.73 -13.05 8.46
N GLY A 64 -11.70 -12.87 9.79
CA GLY A 64 -10.99 -13.72 10.74
C GLY A 64 -10.04 -12.97 11.67
N MET A 65 -9.61 -11.76 11.31
CA MET A 65 -8.70 -10.94 12.13
C MET A 65 -9.42 -9.91 13.02
N ALA A 66 -10.65 -10.18 13.44
CA ALA A 66 -11.48 -9.23 14.19
C ALA A 66 -11.09 -9.12 15.68
N ALA A 67 -10.51 -10.17 16.26
CA ALA A 67 -10.03 -10.20 17.63
C ALA A 67 -8.53 -10.51 17.61
N VAL A 68 -7.72 -9.50 17.94
CA VAL A 68 -6.26 -9.62 17.98
C VAL A 68 -5.74 -8.95 19.24
N GLU A 69 -4.60 -9.43 19.73
CA GLU A 69 -3.91 -8.88 20.89
C GLU A 69 -2.58 -8.24 20.48
N GLY A 70 -1.97 -7.48 21.39
CA GLY A 70 -0.62 -6.98 21.22
C GLY A 70 -0.43 -6.08 19.99
N TYR A 71 -1.50 -5.41 19.53
CA TYR A 71 -1.42 -4.51 18.40
C TYR A 71 -0.42 -3.38 18.65
N GLY A 72 0.41 -3.10 17.66
CA GLY A 72 1.30 -1.94 17.63
C GLY A 72 1.64 -1.56 16.20
N ARG A 73 1.83 -0.27 15.96
CA ARG A 73 2.33 0.27 14.69
C ARG A 73 3.42 1.30 14.91
N ILE A 74 4.36 1.37 13.99
CA ILE A 74 5.50 2.28 14.00
C ILE A 74 5.77 2.83 12.60
N THR A 75 6.14 4.10 12.49
CA THR A 75 6.85 4.65 11.32
C THR A 75 8.31 4.82 11.71
N ASP A 76 9.24 4.12 11.04
CA ASP A 76 10.68 4.37 11.18
C ASP A 76 11.05 5.63 10.39
N TYR A 77 11.50 6.67 11.07
CA TYR A 77 11.83 7.95 10.42
C TYR A 77 13.11 7.91 9.59
N ARG A 78 13.98 6.91 9.78
CA ARG A 78 15.23 6.77 9.03
C ARG A 78 14.98 6.19 7.64
N THR A 79 13.94 5.38 7.51
CA THR A 79 13.63 4.64 6.27
C THR A 79 12.29 5.05 5.67
N GLY A 80 11.40 5.69 6.42
CA GLY A 80 10.02 5.94 6.00
C GLY A 80 9.16 4.68 5.93
N GLU A 81 9.63 3.55 6.50
CA GLU A 81 8.88 2.29 6.57
C GLU A 81 7.82 2.37 7.67
N VAL A 82 6.60 1.97 7.33
CA VAL A 82 5.48 1.83 8.27
C VAL A 82 5.26 0.35 8.53
N ILE A 83 5.28 -0.05 9.79
CA ILE A 83 5.09 -1.44 10.21
C ILE A 83 3.92 -1.48 11.20
N SER A 84 3.02 -2.45 11.04
CA SER A 84 1.98 -2.80 12.01
C SER A 84 2.07 -4.28 12.34
N THR A 85 1.99 -4.63 13.62
CA THR A 85 2.03 -6.02 14.10
C THR A 85 0.89 -6.28 15.06
N TRP A 86 0.37 -7.50 15.06
CA TRP A 86 -0.61 -7.97 16.03
C TRP A 86 -0.49 -9.48 16.21
N ILE A 87 -1.14 -10.01 17.24
CA ILE A 87 -1.06 -11.42 17.62
C ILE A 87 -2.45 -12.04 17.59
N ASP A 88 -2.56 -13.24 17.04
CA ASP A 88 -3.69 -14.13 17.22
C ASP A 88 -3.26 -15.42 17.94
N GLY A 89 -4.15 -16.43 17.99
CA GLY A 89 -3.84 -17.73 18.61
C GLY A 89 -2.69 -18.52 17.95
N TYR A 90 -2.18 -18.07 16.79
CA TYR A 90 -1.14 -18.74 16.02
C TYR A 90 0.19 -17.97 16.00
N GLY A 91 0.21 -16.70 16.40
CA GLY A 91 1.43 -15.92 16.56
C GLY A 91 1.34 -14.52 15.97
N ILE A 92 2.51 -13.97 15.62
CA ILE A 92 2.65 -12.58 15.17
C ILE A 92 2.33 -12.47 13.68
N TRP A 93 1.37 -11.61 13.36
CA TRP A 93 1.12 -11.08 12.03
C TRP A 93 1.86 -9.75 11.85
N ALA A 94 2.24 -9.44 10.60
CA ALA A 94 2.83 -8.15 10.27
C ALA A 94 2.30 -7.59 8.94
N ARG A 95 2.10 -6.28 8.90
CA ARG A 95 2.05 -5.47 7.69
C ARG A 95 3.23 -4.53 7.67
N ARG A 96 3.84 -4.37 6.52
CA ARG A 96 4.93 -3.42 6.32
C ARG A 96 4.79 -2.71 4.98
N ALA A 97 5.07 -1.43 4.95
CA ALA A 97 4.92 -0.63 3.74
C ALA A 97 5.92 0.52 3.67
N PHE A 98 6.36 0.86 2.46
CA PHE A 98 7.18 2.03 2.18
C PHE A 98 6.90 2.53 0.75
N ALA A 99 7.11 3.81 0.51
CA ALA A 99 7.12 4.37 -0.83
C ALA A 99 8.56 4.47 -1.34
N SER A 100 8.90 3.64 -2.34
CA SER A 100 10.21 3.64 -2.97
C SER A 100 10.34 4.83 -3.91
N ARG A 101 11.37 5.65 -3.70
CA ARG A 101 11.75 6.73 -4.63
C ARG A 101 12.40 6.18 -5.90
N VAL A 102 13.31 5.22 -5.78
CA VAL A 102 14.06 4.68 -6.94
C VAL A 102 13.21 3.85 -7.88
N ASP A 103 12.18 3.19 -7.37
CA ASP A 103 11.26 2.39 -8.18
C ASP A 103 9.94 3.12 -8.48
N GLN A 104 9.76 4.32 -7.90
CA GLN A 104 8.55 5.13 -7.96
C GLN A 104 7.29 4.29 -7.70
N VAL A 105 7.25 3.57 -6.58
CA VAL A 105 6.18 2.60 -6.25
C VAL A 105 5.96 2.56 -4.75
N VAL A 106 4.69 2.47 -4.34
CA VAL A 106 4.36 2.10 -2.97
C VAL A 106 4.36 0.57 -2.87
N VAL A 107 5.15 0.06 -1.93
CA VAL A 107 5.29 -1.37 -1.64
C VAL A 107 4.60 -1.65 -0.31
N HIS A 108 3.71 -2.63 -0.28
CA HIS A 108 3.02 -3.06 0.95
C HIS A 108 2.98 -4.58 0.99
N GLU A 109 3.48 -5.18 2.07
CA GLU A 109 3.47 -6.62 2.29
C GLU A 109 2.67 -6.99 3.54
N LEU A 110 1.92 -8.09 3.44
CA LEU A 110 1.24 -8.74 4.56
C LEU A 110 1.86 -10.13 4.78
N LEU A 111 2.31 -10.36 6.00
CA LEU A 111 2.94 -11.58 6.47
C LEU A 111 2.04 -12.26 7.51
N PRO A 112 1.64 -13.51 7.29
CA PRO A 112 0.85 -14.26 8.25
C PRO A 112 1.66 -14.73 9.45
N ALA A 113 0.97 -15.07 10.54
CA ALA A 113 1.59 -15.79 11.65
C ALA A 113 2.18 -17.13 11.16
N PRO A 114 3.21 -17.68 11.84
CA PRO A 114 3.83 -18.95 11.44
C PRO A 114 2.82 -20.07 11.22
N GLY A 115 2.92 -20.76 10.08
CA GLY A 115 2.01 -21.85 9.71
C GLY A 115 0.60 -21.41 9.29
N ARG A 116 0.36 -20.10 9.13
CA ARG A 116 -0.89 -19.54 8.62
C ARG A 116 -0.73 -19.00 7.20
N THR A 117 -1.86 -18.74 6.56
CA THR A 117 -1.96 -18.17 5.22
C THR A 117 -2.77 -16.88 5.25
N VAL A 118 -2.59 -16.06 4.23
CA VAL A 118 -3.36 -14.85 3.98
C VAL A 118 -4.55 -15.18 3.09
N ASP A 119 -5.74 -15.03 3.67
CA ASP A 119 -7.02 -15.05 2.97
C ASP A 119 -7.64 -13.65 3.05
N THR A 120 -7.86 -13.01 1.89
CA THR A 120 -8.35 -11.63 1.88
C THR A 120 -9.12 -11.28 0.61
N THR A 121 -10.07 -10.36 0.74
CA THR A 121 -10.68 -9.65 -0.39
C THR A 121 -10.10 -8.25 -0.49
N LEU A 122 -9.65 -7.89 -1.68
CA LEU A 122 -9.03 -6.62 -2.01
C LEU A 122 -9.94 -5.81 -2.92
N SER A 123 -10.07 -4.52 -2.64
CA SER A 123 -10.85 -3.59 -3.47
C SER A 123 -10.25 -2.19 -3.49
N VAL A 124 -10.67 -1.40 -4.48
CA VAL A 124 -10.33 0.02 -4.62
C VAL A 124 -11.59 0.86 -4.76
N GLY A 125 -11.54 2.08 -4.24
CA GLY A 125 -12.57 3.09 -4.36
C GLY A 125 -11.99 4.48 -4.17
N THR A 126 -12.81 5.50 -4.00
CA THR A 126 -12.34 6.85 -3.62
C THR A 126 -12.51 7.05 -2.12
N ALA A 127 -11.60 7.79 -1.49
CA ALA A 127 -11.81 8.27 -0.12
C ALA A 127 -12.73 9.52 -0.06
N LEU A 128 -13.13 10.05 -1.23
CA LEU A 128 -14.12 11.11 -1.35
C LEU A 128 -15.49 10.53 -1.67
N ASP A 129 -16.48 10.93 -0.88
CA ASP A 129 -17.88 10.61 -1.12
C ASP A 129 -18.39 11.33 -2.38
N GLY A 130 -19.14 10.61 -3.21
CA GLY A 130 -19.83 11.17 -4.37
C GLY A 130 -18.95 11.48 -5.59
N VAL A 131 -17.64 11.24 -5.54
CA VAL A 131 -16.77 11.41 -6.71
C VAL A 131 -16.93 10.20 -7.63
N PRO A 132 -17.32 10.39 -8.91
CA PRO A 132 -17.46 9.28 -9.83
C PRO A 132 -16.10 8.68 -10.17
N PHE A 133 -16.04 7.35 -10.12
CA PHE A 133 -14.87 6.58 -10.53
C PHE A 133 -15.30 5.30 -11.23
N THR A 134 -14.36 4.69 -11.95
CA THR A 134 -14.48 3.34 -12.47
C THR A 134 -13.40 2.48 -11.83
N SER A 135 -13.75 1.26 -11.44
CA SER A 135 -12.81 0.29 -10.89
C SER A 135 -12.88 -1.03 -11.64
N ARG A 136 -11.73 -1.68 -11.82
CA ARG A 136 -11.65 -2.97 -12.51
C ARG A 136 -10.65 -3.88 -11.81
N ALA A 137 -11.08 -5.12 -11.53
CA ALA A 137 -10.21 -6.21 -11.13
C ALA A 137 -9.92 -7.13 -12.32
N THR A 138 -8.66 -7.53 -12.50
CA THR A 138 -8.27 -8.55 -13.48
C THR A 138 -7.18 -9.44 -12.92
N VAL A 139 -7.09 -10.68 -13.39
CA VAL A 139 -5.98 -11.60 -13.11
C VAL A 139 -5.28 -11.93 -14.42
N SER A 140 -3.96 -11.93 -14.43
CA SER A 140 -3.14 -12.36 -15.57
C SER A 140 -1.75 -12.74 -15.12
N ASN A 141 -1.15 -13.75 -15.73
CA ASN A 141 0.24 -14.15 -15.48
C ASN A 141 0.53 -14.34 -13.98
N GLY A 142 -0.40 -14.99 -13.26
CA GLY A 142 -0.30 -15.25 -11.83
C GLY A 142 -0.45 -14.03 -10.90
N SER A 143 -0.60 -12.82 -11.43
CA SER A 143 -0.82 -11.59 -10.63
C SER A 143 -2.25 -11.08 -10.78
N GLY A 144 -2.78 -10.49 -9.71
CA GLY A 144 -4.00 -9.68 -9.75
C GLY A 144 -3.67 -8.21 -10.03
N TYR A 145 -4.62 -7.48 -10.60
CA TYR A 145 -4.54 -6.04 -10.81
C TYR A 145 -5.86 -5.39 -10.44
N LEU A 146 -5.81 -4.42 -9.52
CA LEU A 146 -6.90 -3.49 -9.24
C LEU A 146 -6.56 -2.15 -9.87
N ASN A 147 -7.41 -1.71 -10.79
CA ASN A 147 -7.29 -0.41 -11.45
C ASN A 147 -8.46 0.47 -11.03
N LEU A 148 -8.17 1.73 -10.75
CA LEU A 148 -9.17 2.77 -10.55
C LEU A 148 -8.86 3.94 -11.48
N ARG A 149 -9.90 4.49 -12.11
CA ARG A 149 -9.83 5.74 -12.87
C ARG A 149 -10.89 6.69 -12.37
N GLY A 150 -10.49 7.93 -12.11
CA GLY A 150 -11.36 9.00 -11.62
C GLY A 150 -10.98 10.34 -12.24
N SER A 151 -11.71 11.37 -11.88
CA SER A 151 -11.42 12.74 -12.30
C SER A 151 -11.12 13.60 -11.08
N SER A 152 -10.11 14.45 -11.17
CA SER A 152 -9.75 15.40 -10.10
C SER A 152 -9.82 16.83 -10.60
N PRO A 153 -10.49 17.74 -9.88
CA PRO A 153 -10.39 19.17 -10.16
C PRO A 153 -8.95 19.68 -9.99
N SER A 154 -8.51 20.55 -10.89
CA SER A 154 -7.22 21.23 -10.80
C SER A 154 -7.36 22.70 -11.23
N PRO A 155 -6.42 23.59 -10.87
CA PRO A 155 -6.46 25.00 -11.29
C PRO A 155 -6.54 25.21 -12.82
N GLY A 156 -6.06 24.25 -13.62
CA GLY A 156 -6.05 24.29 -15.08
C GLY A 156 -7.18 23.52 -15.78
N GLY A 157 -8.14 22.98 -15.02
CA GLY A 157 -9.23 22.14 -15.54
C GLY A 157 -9.35 20.81 -14.80
N VAL A 158 -10.09 19.86 -15.38
CA VAL A 158 -10.26 18.53 -14.79
C VAL A 158 -9.18 17.59 -15.31
N LEU A 159 -8.41 16.98 -14.40
CA LEU A 159 -7.41 15.96 -14.73
C LEU A 159 -8.01 14.56 -14.64
N GLY A 160 -7.47 13.64 -15.43
CA GLY A 160 -7.70 12.20 -15.22
C GLY A 160 -6.70 11.68 -14.18
N CYS A 161 -7.16 10.88 -13.21
CA CYS A 161 -6.31 10.20 -12.24
C CYS A 161 -6.45 8.69 -12.37
N GLU A 162 -5.33 7.98 -12.43
CA GLU A 162 -5.31 6.50 -12.47
C GLU A 162 -4.48 5.95 -11.31
N GLY A 163 -5.05 4.93 -10.67
CA GLY A 163 -4.37 4.09 -9.72
C GLY A 163 -4.29 2.66 -10.22
N VAL A 164 -3.14 2.01 -10.09
CA VAL A 164 -3.03 0.57 -10.29
C VAL A 164 -2.30 -0.06 -9.10
N THR A 165 -2.92 -1.07 -8.50
CA THR A 165 -2.27 -1.98 -7.56
C THR A 165 -2.09 -3.35 -8.22
N ARG A 166 -0.84 -3.80 -8.38
CA ARG A 166 -0.49 -5.19 -8.69
C ARG A 166 -0.47 -5.99 -7.38
N VAL A 167 -1.11 -7.15 -7.41
CA VAL A 167 -1.25 -8.07 -6.29
C VAL A 167 -0.53 -9.37 -6.62
N VAL A 168 0.41 -9.76 -5.77
CA VAL A 168 1.19 -11.00 -5.90
C VAL A 168 0.99 -11.84 -4.65
N ALA A 169 0.34 -12.99 -4.83
CA ALA A 169 0.11 -13.99 -3.79
C ALA A 169 1.14 -15.10 -3.94
N PHE A 170 1.94 -15.34 -2.90
CA PHE A 170 2.95 -16.38 -2.90
C PHE A 170 2.32 -17.68 -2.38
N ASP A 171 2.50 -18.77 -3.12
CA ASP A 171 1.94 -20.10 -2.83
C ASP A 171 0.40 -20.17 -2.70
N GLY A 172 -0.29 -19.07 -3.01
CA GLY A 172 -1.74 -18.94 -2.95
C GLY A 172 -2.37 -18.77 -4.33
N THR A 173 -3.67 -18.49 -4.33
CA THR A 173 -4.45 -18.22 -5.54
C THR A 173 -5.01 -16.80 -5.54
N ILE A 174 -5.18 -16.22 -6.72
CA ILE A 174 -5.85 -14.94 -6.93
C ILE A 174 -6.96 -15.15 -7.96
N SER A 175 -8.16 -14.69 -7.64
CA SER A 175 -9.30 -14.65 -8.56
C SER A 175 -9.92 -13.26 -8.59
N ALA A 176 -10.49 -12.87 -9.72
CA ALA A 176 -11.28 -11.64 -9.82
C ALA A 176 -12.77 -11.97 -9.64
N SER A 177 -13.45 -11.21 -8.79
CA SER A 177 -14.90 -11.27 -8.59
C SER A 177 -15.47 -9.85 -8.72
N GLY A 178 -16.06 -9.55 -9.87
CA GLY A 178 -16.49 -8.20 -10.21
C GLY A 178 -15.33 -7.19 -10.17
N ALA A 179 -15.44 -6.18 -9.30
CA ALA A 179 -14.41 -5.16 -9.09
C ALA A 179 -13.42 -5.49 -7.95
N THR A 180 -13.46 -6.71 -7.42
CA THR A 180 -12.62 -7.14 -6.30
C THR A 180 -11.66 -8.26 -6.72
N LEU A 181 -10.55 -8.39 -5.99
CA LEU A 181 -9.68 -9.56 -6.06
C LEU A 181 -9.83 -10.37 -4.77
N VAL A 182 -9.96 -11.69 -4.89
CA VAL A 182 -9.98 -12.62 -3.77
C VAL A 182 -8.66 -13.39 -3.78
N VAL A 183 -7.92 -13.31 -2.67
CA VAL A 183 -6.68 -14.04 -2.41
C VAL A 183 -6.98 -15.15 -1.39
N ILE A 184 -6.54 -16.37 -1.69
CA ILE A 184 -6.71 -17.52 -0.81
C ILE A 184 -5.38 -18.26 -0.67
N GLY A 185 -5.00 -18.59 0.57
CA GLY A 185 -3.92 -19.52 0.88
C GLY A 185 -2.51 -18.95 0.71
N ALA A 186 -2.32 -17.63 0.63
CA ALA A 186 -1.00 -17.08 0.34
C ALA A 186 -0.06 -17.10 1.56
N THR A 187 1.17 -17.58 1.41
CA THR A 187 2.19 -17.59 2.48
C THR A 187 2.74 -16.20 2.78
N ARG A 188 2.63 -15.28 1.81
CA ARG A 188 2.74 -13.83 1.97
C ARG A 188 2.00 -13.14 0.82
N LEU A 189 1.63 -11.88 1.01
CA LEU A 189 0.97 -11.06 -0.01
C LEU A 189 1.77 -9.79 -0.24
N LEU A 190 2.18 -9.54 -1.48
CA LEU A 190 2.86 -8.29 -1.89
C LEU A 190 1.93 -7.46 -2.77
N LEU A 191 1.83 -6.18 -2.45
CA LEU A 191 1.05 -5.17 -3.14
C LEU A 191 1.99 -4.08 -3.64
N LEU A 192 1.95 -3.82 -4.94
CA LEU A 192 2.75 -2.79 -5.61
C LEU A 192 1.81 -1.78 -6.24
N THR A 193 1.89 -0.53 -5.81
CA THR A 193 0.96 0.54 -6.22
C THR A 193 1.70 1.67 -6.91
N LYS A 194 1.22 2.03 -8.11
CA LYS A 194 1.60 3.25 -8.83
C LYS A 194 0.37 4.08 -9.13
N LEU A 195 0.56 5.40 -9.20
CA LEU A 195 -0.45 6.36 -9.62
C LEU A 195 0.09 7.21 -10.76
N ASP A 196 -0.81 7.76 -11.57
CA ASP A 196 -0.48 8.72 -12.61
C ASP A 196 -1.64 9.68 -12.83
N ARG A 197 -1.33 10.80 -13.48
CA ARG A 197 -2.29 11.83 -13.90
C ARG A 197 -2.24 12.05 -15.41
N TYR A 198 -3.38 12.46 -15.95
CA TYR A 198 -3.56 12.71 -17.37
C TYR A 198 -4.15 14.09 -17.58
N GLY A 199 -3.70 14.78 -18.64
CA GLY A 199 -4.10 16.15 -18.95
C GLY A 199 -5.60 16.32 -19.25
N SER A 200 -6.35 15.22 -19.40
CA SER A 200 -7.81 15.24 -19.48
C SER A 200 -8.42 13.97 -18.83
N PRO A 201 -9.72 13.99 -18.49
CA PRO A 201 -10.44 12.84 -17.92
C PRO A 201 -10.57 11.62 -18.85
N THR A 202 -10.14 11.75 -20.11
CA THR A 202 -10.24 10.71 -21.14
C THR A 202 -8.90 10.41 -21.80
N GLY A 203 -7.85 11.18 -21.52
CA GLY A 203 -6.52 11.08 -22.14
C GLY A 203 -5.63 9.95 -21.60
N TRP A 204 -6.24 8.84 -21.19
CA TRP A 204 -5.57 7.73 -20.51
C TRP A 204 -4.56 7.02 -21.41
N VAL A 205 -3.37 6.75 -20.89
CA VAL A 205 -2.43 5.82 -21.54
C VAL A 205 -2.74 4.42 -21.03
N HIS A 206 -3.53 3.68 -21.80
CA HIS A 206 -3.99 2.35 -21.41
C HIS A 206 -2.81 1.42 -21.08
N GLN A 207 -2.88 0.81 -19.89
CA GLN A 207 -1.96 -0.22 -19.40
C GLN A 207 -0.53 0.24 -19.06
N ALA A 208 -0.18 1.53 -19.17
CA ALA A 208 1.18 2.01 -18.85
C ALA A 208 1.60 1.64 -17.41
N LEU A 209 0.80 2.02 -16.42
CA LEU A 209 1.06 1.69 -15.01
C LEU A 209 1.11 0.18 -14.76
N ARG A 210 0.23 -0.59 -15.41
CA ARG A 210 0.23 -2.06 -15.31
C ARG A 210 1.53 -2.66 -15.85
N THR A 211 1.99 -2.21 -17.01
CA THR A 211 3.25 -2.66 -17.62
C THR A 211 4.44 -2.32 -16.73
N ALA A 212 4.49 -1.09 -16.20
CA ALA A 212 5.51 -0.67 -15.26
C ALA A 212 5.53 -1.55 -14.00
N LEU A 213 4.36 -1.82 -13.41
CA LEU A 213 4.24 -2.71 -12.25
C LEU A 213 4.61 -4.17 -12.56
N ALA A 214 4.31 -4.66 -13.76
CA ALA A 214 4.66 -6.01 -14.19
C ALA A 214 6.17 -6.20 -14.36
N GLY A 215 6.90 -5.13 -14.71
CA GLY A 215 8.36 -5.14 -14.84
C GLY A 215 9.13 -5.09 -13.51
N LEU A 216 8.46 -4.79 -12.39
CA LEU A 216 9.09 -4.81 -11.07
C LEU A 216 9.23 -6.24 -10.55
N GLU A 217 10.38 -6.50 -9.91
CA GLU A 217 10.58 -7.70 -9.11
C GLU A 217 9.60 -7.70 -7.93
N ALA A 218 8.90 -8.82 -7.76
CA ALA A 218 7.97 -9.00 -6.66
C ALA A 218 8.72 -9.50 -5.42
N ASP A 219 9.65 -8.71 -4.89
CA ASP A 219 10.29 -9.00 -3.61
C ASP A 219 10.43 -7.75 -2.74
N TYR A 220 9.83 -7.80 -1.55
CA TYR A 220 9.85 -6.69 -0.62
C TYR A 220 11.28 -6.33 -0.19
N THR A 221 12.11 -7.33 0.11
CA THR A 221 13.44 -7.12 0.67
C THR A 221 14.37 -6.49 -0.36
N THR A 222 14.31 -6.97 -1.62
CA THR A 222 15.04 -6.37 -2.74
C THR A 222 14.63 -4.91 -2.95
N LEU A 223 13.33 -4.62 -3.04
CA LEU A 223 12.82 -3.26 -3.25
C LEU A 223 13.17 -2.34 -2.07
N PHE A 224 13.12 -2.86 -0.84
CA PHE A 224 13.42 -2.09 0.35
C PHE A 224 14.91 -1.77 0.49
N ALA A 225 15.79 -2.71 0.13
CA ALA A 225 17.23 -2.46 0.07
C ALA A 225 17.56 -1.32 -0.89
N ARG A 226 17.02 -1.38 -2.13
CA ARG A 226 17.21 -0.33 -3.14
C ARG A 226 16.69 1.03 -2.67
N HIS A 227 15.54 1.06 -2.00
CA HIS A 227 14.98 2.26 -1.38
C HIS A 227 15.91 2.87 -0.32
N ARG A 228 16.46 2.04 0.57
CA ARG A 228 17.36 2.49 1.64
C ARG A 228 18.68 3.04 1.10
N ASP A 229 19.26 2.38 0.11
CA ASP A 229 20.55 2.78 -0.46
C ASP A 229 20.46 4.16 -1.11
N ALA A 230 19.34 4.48 -1.75
CA ALA A 230 19.08 5.80 -2.33
C ALA A 230 18.75 6.89 -1.30
N THR A 231 18.27 6.52 -0.12
CA THR A 231 18.02 7.45 0.98
C THR A 231 19.34 7.83 1.68
N GLY A 232 20.33 6.92 1.69
CA GLY A 232 21.65 7.13 2.28
C GLY A 232 22.65 7.93 1.45
N SER A 233 22.42 8.11 0.15
CA SER A 233 23.32 8.82 -0.78
C SER A 233 23.07 10.33 -0.91
N GLY A 234 22.08 10.89 -0.21
CA GLY A 234 21.74 12.32 -0.25
C GLY A 234 22.46 13.19 0.79
N GLY A 235 23.46 12.67 1.51
CA GLY A 235 24.08 13.33 2.66
C GLY A 235 25.50 13.87 2.46
N ASP A 236 26.11 13.68 1.29
CA ASP A 236 27.49 14.11 1.04
C ASP A 236 27.61 14.73 -0.35
N ASP A 237 27.09 15.95 -0.52
CA ASP A 237 27.52 16.83 -1.60
C ASP A 237 27.45 18.30 -1.18
N THR A 238 28.64 18.83 -0.89
CA THR A 238 29.13 20.21 -1.06
C THR A 238 28.27 21.39 -0.59
N ARG A 239 28.67 21.97 0.56
CA ARG A 239 28.64 23.43 0.74
C ARG A 239 30.01 24.01 0.40
N PRO A 240 30.11 25.05 -0.46
CA PRO A 240 31.17 26.04 -0.32
C PRO A 240 30.99 26.86 0.97
#